data_AF-A0A1A2NDC8-F1
#
_entry.id   AF-A0A1A2NDC8-F1
#
_cell.length_a   1.000
_cell.length_b   1.000
_cell.length_c   1.000
_cell.angle_alpha   90.00
_cell.angle_beta   90.00
_cell.angle_gamma   90.00
#
_symmetry.space_group_name_H-M   'P 1'
#
loop_
_entity.id
_entity.type
_entity.pdbx_description
1 polymer ?
#
loop_
_entity_poly.entity_id
_entity_poly.type
_entity_poly.pdbx_seq_one_letter_code
_entity_poly.pdbx_strand_id
1 'polypeptide(L)'
;MADRYGTDVLAAGRRKPRSTEHPAELGLVVEDAQTGYVGAVVRVEYGRVDLEDRRGHVRGFPLGPGYLLDGRPVILTAPRRAAPAGPTRTASGSVAVPGARARVARASRIYVEGRHDAELIAQVWGEDLRIEGVVVEHLGGVDDLADIVAEFAPRPECRLGVLVDHLVAGSKEARIADVVRRGPGGSHTLVVGHPYVDIWQAVKPERLGLAVWPDVPRHIEWKRGACHALGLPHATQADIARAWRHIRSRVRDWNDLEPALIGRVEELIDFVTQPAP
;
A
#
# COMPACT_ATOMS: atom_id res chain seq x y z
N MET A 1 -2.39 69.40 50.06
CA MET A 1 -2.06 69.06 48.66
C MET A 1 -1.71 67.58 48.63
N ALA A 2 -2.61 66.78 48.09
CA ALA A 2 -2.44 65.34 47.92
C ALA A 2 -2.68 65.07 46.44
N ASP A 3 -1.64 64.66 45.72
CA ASP A 3 -1.80 64.11 44.38
C ASP A 3 -2.48 62.74 44.52
N ARG A 4 -3.71 62.67 44.00
CA ARG A 4 -4.63 61.52 44.04
C ARG A 4 -4.75 60.82 42.68
N TYR A 5 -3.77 60.99 41.80
CA TYR A 5 -3.68 60.27 40.52
C TYR A 5 -2.21 59.92 40.28
N GLY A 6 -1.70 58.77 40.71
CA GLY A 6 -2.07 57.49 40.11
C GLY A 6 -1.21 57.29 38.86
N THR A 7 -0.14 56.49 39.00
CA THR A 7 0.82 56.06 37.99
C THR A 7 0.18 55.87 36.62
N ASP A 8 0.75 56.49 35.59
CA ASP A 8 0.27 56.39 34.20
C ASP A 8 0.19 54.92 33.74
N VAL A 9 -1.04 54.42 33.66
CA VAL A 9 -1.41 53.07 33.21
C VAL A 9 -1.41 52.92 31.69
N LEU A 10 -1.07 53.98 30.94
CA LEU A 10 -0.95 53.99 29.48
C LEU A 10 0.50 53.93 28.98
N ALA A 11 1.49 53.79 29.87
CA ALA A 11 2.83 53.39 29.45
C ALA A 11 2.71 52.03 28.75
N ALA A 12 2.87 52.01 27.42
CA ALA A 12 2.74 50.83 26.59
C ALA A 12 3.61 49.69 27.16
N GLY A 13 2.96 48.78 27.91
CA GLY A 13 3.64 47.67 28.54
C GLY A 13 4.32 46.84 27.46
N ARG A 14 5.65 46.79 27.49
CA ARG A 14 6.44 45.84 26.70
C ARG A 14 5.86 44.45 26.94
N ARG A 15 5.09 43.94 25.96
CA ARG A 15 4.63 42.55 25.95
C ARG A 15 5.87 41.68 26.15
N LYS A 16 5.91 40.90 27.25
CA LYS A 16 6.99 39.94 27.47
C LYS A 16 7.03 39.00 26.25
N PRO A 17 8.19 38.83 25.59
CA PRO A 17 8.30 37.92 24.46
C PRO A 17 7.91 36.51 24.93
N ARG A 18 6.93 35.92 24.27
CA ARG A 18 6.43 34.58 24.59
C ARG A 18 7.39 33.57 23.97
N SER A 19 7.85 32.60 24.75
CA SER A 19 8.71 31.54 24.25
C SER A 19 7.97 30.71 23.19
N THR A 20 8.64 30.45 22.08
CA THR A 20 8.17 29.54 21.02
C THR A 20 8.89 28.21 21.11
N GLU A 21 8.18 27.11 20.90
CA GLU A 21 8.81 25.79 20.79
C GLU A 21 9.72 25.75 19.55
N HIS A 22 10.93 25.23 19.72
CA HIS A 22 11.90 25.04 18.65
C HIS A 22 12.55 23.66 18.80
N PRO A 23 12.63 22.83 17.75
CA PRO A 23 13.37 21.57 17.83
C PRO A 23 14.87 21.85 18.04
N ALA A 24 15.52 21.10 18.93
CA ALA A 24 16.96 21.11 19.11
C ALA A 24 17.63 20.32 17.97
N GLU A 25 17.91 21.02 16.86
CA GLU A 25 18.59 20.46 15.70
C GLU A 25 20.11 20.55 15.85
N LEU A 26 20.86 19.57 15.33
CA LEU A 26 22.33 19.62 15.36
C LEU A 26 22.83 20.86 14.62
N GLY A 27 23.79 21.56 15.23
CA GLY A 27 24.34 22.83 14.72
C GLY A 27 23.53 24.08 15.10
N LEU A 28 22.33 23.94 15.68
CA LEU A 28 21.57 25.08 16.17
C LEU A 28 22.34 25.79 17.29
N VAL A 29 22.59 27.09 17.14
CA VAL A 29 23.27 27.88 18.17
C VAL A 29 22.24 28.54 19.08
N VAL A 30 22.35 28.27 20.37
CA VAL A 30 21.45 28.82 21.39
C VAL A 30 22.24 29.36 22.57
N GLU A 31 21.64 30.30 23.28
CA GLU A 31 22.11 30.82 24.55
C GLU A 31 21.25 30.28 25.69
N ASP A 32 21.86 29.72 26.73
CA ASP A 32 21.17 29.43 27.98
C ASP A 32 20.98 30.73 28.78
N ALA A 33 19.73 31.15 28.98
CA ALA A 33 19.40 32.45 29.58
C ALA A 33 19.78 32.56 31.07
N GLN A 34 20.00 31.44 31.76
CA GLN A 34 20.41 31.44 33.17
C GLN A 34 21.92 31.63 33.33
N THR A 35 22.72 30.94 32.51
CA THR A 35 24.18 30.94 32.64
C THR A 35 24.89 31.81 31.61
N GLY A 36 24.18 32.31 30.59
CA GLY A 36 24.75 33.06 29.47
C GLY A 36 25.63 32.21 28.55
N TYR A 37 25.52 30.89 28.63
CA TYR A 37 26.34 29.97 27.85
C TYR A 37 25.81 29.88 26.43
N VAL A 38 26.64 30.23 25.44
CA VAL A 38 26.30 30.17 24.02
C VAL A 38 27.03 29.00 23.37
N GLY A 39 26.28 28.12 22.71
CA GLY A 39 26.88 27.00 22.00
C GLY A 39 25.97 26.38 20.95
N ALA A 40 26.59 25.63 20.03
CA ALA A 40 25.92 24.85 19.00
C ALA A 40 25.48 23.49 19.56
N VAL A 41 24.26 23.06 19.25
CA VAL A 41 23.77 21.73 19.61
C VAL A 41 24.61 20.66 18.92
N VAL A 42 25.34 19.84 19.68
CA VAL A 42 26.16 18.75 19.14
C VAL A 42 25.59 17.37 19.45
N ARG A 43 24.68 17.27 20.42
CA ARG A 43 23.99 16.02 20.77
C ARG A 43 22.67 16.29 21.46
N VAL A 44 21.66 15.45 21.21
CA VAL A 44 20.38 15.46 21.92
C VAL A 44 20.01 14.03 22.32
N GLU A 45 20.05 13.73 23.61
CA GLU A 45 19.78 12.39 24.14
C GLU A 45 19.11 12.47 25.51
N TYR A 46 18.21 11.52 25.81
CA TYR A 46 17.62 11.34 27.15
C TYR A 46 17.05 12.63 27.79
N GLY A 47 16.41 13.50 27.01
CA GLY A 47 15.85 14.75 27.51
C GLY A 47 16.87 15.87 27.77
N ARG A 48 18.11 15.71 27.28
CA ARG A 48 19.19 16.68 27.39
C ARG A 48 19.71 17.11 26.02
N VAL A 49 20.32 18.29 25.99
CA VAL A 49 20.99 18.88 24.85
C VAL A 49 22.41 19.26 25.25
N ASP A 50 23.39 18.80 24.49
CA ASP A 50 24.79 19.20 24.67
C ASP A 50 25.13 20.34 23.72
N LEU A 51 25.69 21.41 24.27
CA LEU A 51 26.07 22.63 23.56
C LEU A 51 27.59 22.78 23.54
N GLU A 52 28.16 22.91 22.35
CA GLU A 52 29.58 23.20 22.13
C GLU A 52 29.81 24.71 21.95
N ASP A 53 30.67 25.31 22.75
CA ASP A 53 31.04 26.71 22.61
C ASP A 53 32.07 26.96 21.49
N ARG A 54 32.33 28.23 21.18
CA ARG A 54 33.34 28.63 20.17
C ARG A 54 34.78 28.21 20.47
N ARG A 55 35.06 27.70 21.67
CA ARG A 55 36.37 27.19 22.11
C ARG A 55 36.40 25.65 22.13
N GLY A 56 35.34 24.98 21.68
CA GLY A 56 35.21 23.53 21.64
C GLY A 56 34.84 22.90 22.99
N HIS A 57 34.42 23.67 24.00
CA HIS A 57 33.95 23.09 25.26
C HIS A 57 32.50 22.65 25.11
N VAL A 58 32.20 21.43 25.57
CA VAL A 58 30.86 20.85 25.52
C VAL A 58 30.24 20.85 26.92
N ARG A 59 29.02 21.39 27.05
CA ARG A 59 28.22 21.34 28.29
C ARG A 59 26.82 20.83 28.01
N GLY A 60 26.32 19.96 28.88
CA GLY A 60 24.98 19.40 28.78
C GLY A 60 23.93 20.15 29.61
N PHE A 61 22.80 20.47 28.98
CA PHE A 61 21.67 21.20 29.54
C PHE A 61 20.36 20.41 29.38
N PRO A 62 19.32 20.66 30.19
CA PRO A 62 18.02 20.00 30.01
C PRO A 62 17.27 20.56 28.80
N LEU A 63 16.56 19.71 28.04
CA LEU A 63 15.57 20.19 27.07
C LEU A 63 14.42 20.89 27.81
N GLY A 64 13.80 21.87 27.16
CA GLY A 64 12.71 22.66 27.73
C GLY A 64 12.93 24.17 27.60
N PRO A 65 12.24 24.98 28.44
CA PRO A 65 12.35 26.43 28.39
C PRO A 65 13.69 26.91 28.97
N GLY A 66 14.06 28.17 28.66
CA GLY A 66 15.24 28.82 29.25
C GLY A 66 16.33 29.17 28.25
N TYR A 67 16.08 29.01 26.95
CA TYR A 67 17.04 29.31 25.90
C TYR A 67 16.67 30.57 25.13
N LEU A 68 17.66 31.24 24.56
CA LEU A 68 17.50 32.29 23.58
C LEU A 68 18.05 31.82 22.22
N LEU A 69 17.28 32.07 21.18
CA LEU A 69 17.70 31.96 19.78
C LEU A 69 17.67 33.38 19.20
N ASP A 70 18.82 33.88 18.75
CA ASP A 70 18.99 35.28 18.30
C ASP A 70 18.41 36.32 19.28
N GLY A 71 18.62 36.09 20.58
CA GLY A 71 18.13 36.94 21.66
C GLY A 71 16.62 36.83 21.96
N ARG A 72 15.90 35.90 21.31
CA ARG A 72 14.47 35.65 21.55
C ARG A 72 14.26 34.36 22.34
N PRO A 73 13.38 34.36 23.36
CA PRO A 73 13.17 33.18 24.18
C PRO A 73 12.54 32.03 23.38
N VAL A 74 13.08 30.82 23.55
CA VAL A 74 12.59 29.58 22.93
C VAL A 74 12.49 28.45 23.96
N ILE A 75 11.67 27.44 23.63
CA ILE A 75 11.56 26.18 24.37
C ILE A 75 12.18 25.10 23.49
N LEU A 76 13.32 24.55 23.87
CA LEU A 76 13.95 23.48 23.11
C LEU A 76 13.19 22.17 23.29
N THR A 77 12.77 21.60 22.18
CA THR A 77 12.04 20.33 22.10
C THR A 77 12.91 19.27 21.44
N ALA A 78 12.60 18.00 21.68
CA ALA A 78 13.32 16.91 21.03
C ALA A 78 13.18 17.04 19.50
N PRO A 79 14.26 16.79 18.72
CA PRO A 79 14.20 16.89 17.27
C PRO A 79 13.12 15.99 16.70
N ARG A 80 12.27 16.56 15.84
CA ARG A 80 11.26 15.81 15.09
C ARG A 80 12.00 14.96 14.05
N ARG A 81 12.05 13.64 14.24
CA ARG A 81 12.44 12.73 13.15
C ARG A 81 11.41 12.91 12.04
N ALA A 82 11.87 13.33 10.85
CA ALA A 82 11.05 13.25 9.66
C ALA A 82 10.58 11.80 9.50
N ALA A 83 9.28 11.60 9.30
CA ALA A 83 8.78 10.28 8.96
C ALA A 83 9.51 9.80 7.70
N PRO A 84 9.90 8.51 7.62
CA PRO A 84 10.46 7.98 6.39
C PRO A 84 9.48 8.28 5.25
N ALA A 85 10.01 8.75 4.12
CA ALA A 85 9.21 9.01 2.94
C ALA A 85 8.44 7.72 2.58
N GLY A 86 7.14 7.86 2.34
CA GLY A 86 6.30 6.73 1.94
C GLY A 86 6.79 6.11 0.63
N PRO A 87 6.36 4.87 0.32
CA PRO A 87 6.73 4.22 -0.93
C PRO A 87 6.32 5.08 -2.13
N THR A 88 7.21 5.19 -3.12
CA THR A 88 6.94 5.94 -4.36
C THR A 88 6.18 5.11 -5.39
N ARG A 89 6.01 3.80 -5.14
CA ARG A 89 5.31 2.87 -6.02
C ARG A 89 4.36 1.95 -5.24
N THR A 90 3.28 1.54 -5.91
CA THR A 90 2.35 0.51 -5.43
C THR A 90 2.96 -0.89 -5.62
N ALA A 91 2.31 -1.92 -5.05
CA ALA A 91 2.74 -3.31 -5.23
C ALA A 91 2.60 -3.82 -6.67
N SER A 92 1.82 -3.17 -7.53
CA SER A 92 1.75 -3.45 -8.98
C SER A 92 2.87 -2.74 -9.77
N GLY A 93 3.59 -1.82 -9.13
CA GLY A 93 4.68 -1.07 -9.74
C GLY A 93 4.30 0.31 -10.28
N SER A 94 3.02 0.69 -10.20
CA SER A 94 2.55 2.04 -10.55
C SER A 94 3.13 3.10 -9.62
N VAL A 95 3.14 4.37 -10.06
CA VAL A 95 3.51 5.49 -9.20
C VAL A 95 2.46 5.66 -8.10
N ALA A 96 2.88 5.63 -6.84
CA ALA A 96 1.99 5.83 -5.73
C ALA A 96 1.44 7.27 -5.77
N VAL A 97 0.16 7.44 -5.46
CA VAL A 97 -0.50 8.76 -5.36
C VAL A 97 -0.99 8.96 -3.93
N PRO A 98 -0.10 9.39 -3.00
CA PRO A 98 -0.46 9.57 -1.60
C PRO A 98 -1.63 10.53 -1.44
N GLY A 99 -2.65 10.10 -0.69
CA GLY A 99 -3.84 10.93 -0.42
C GLY A 99 -4.84 11.01 -1.58
N ALA A 100 -4.65 10.23 -2.66
CA ALA A 100 -5.70 10.04 -3.66
C ALA A 100 -6.97 9.51 -2.99
N ARG A 101 -8.08 10.23 -3.16
CA ARG A 101 -9.39 9.71 -2.77
C ARG A 101 -9.74 8.58 -3.73
N ALA A 102 -10.04 7.41 -3.18
CA ALA A 102 -10.64 6.33 -3.96
C ALA A 102 -11.85 6.89 -4.70
N ARG A 103 -11.93 6.64 -6.01
CA ARG A 103 -13.16 6.95 -6.74
C ARG A 103 -14.31 6.21 -6.06
N VAL A 104 -15.50 6.81 -6.03
CA VAL A 104 -16.72 6.05 -5.72
C VAL A 104 -16.69 4.84 -6.62
N ALA A 105 -16.86 3.64 -6.06
CA ALA A 105 -16.65 2.39 -6.78
C ALA A 105 -17.31 2.50 -8.16
N ARG A 106 -16.50 2.45 -9.22
CA ARG A 106 -17.02 2.18 -10.55
C ARG A 106 -17.84 0.90 -10.42
N ALA A 107 -18.97 0.85 -11.12
CA ALA A 107 -19.73 -0.38 -11.16
C ALA A 107 -18.95 -1.51 -11.84
N SER A 108 -17.84 -1.21 -12.54
CA SER A 108 -16.92 -2.22 -13.09
C SER A 108 -16.41 -3.22 -12.05
N ARG A 109 -16.21 -4.46 -12.50
CA ARG A 109 -15.76 -5.59 -11.68
C ARG A 109 -14.73 -6.43 -12.40
N ILE A 110 -13.81 -7.01 -11.64
CA ILE A 110 -12.98 -8.12 -12.09
C ILE A 110 -13.40 -9.36 -11.30
N TYR A 111 -13.77 -10.40 -12.02
CA TYR A 111 -14.11 -11.69 -11.47
C TYR A 111 -12.96 -12.67 -11.64
N VAL A 112 -12.71 -13.47 -10.61
CA VAL A 112 -11.71 -14.55 -10.63
C VAL A 112 -12.35 -15.86 -10.16
N GLU A 113 -11.72 -16.99 -10.41
CA GLU A 113 -12.31 -18.31 -10.11
C GLU A 113 -12.51 -18.53 -8.60
N GLY A 114 -11.44 -18.34 -7.81
CA GLY A 114 -11.45 -18.62 -6.38
C GLY A 114 -11.27 -17.40 -5.48
N ARG A 115 -11.76 -17.51 -4.24
CA ARG A 115 -11.60 -16.47 -3.21
C ARG A 115 -10.14 -16.14 -2.92
N HIS A 116 -9.25 -17.13 -2.85
CA HIS A 116 -7.84 -16.88 -2.56
C HIS A 116 -7.12 -16.20 -3.73
N ASP A 117 -7.59 -16.43 -4.95
CA ASP A 117 -7.05 -15.82 -6.17
C ASP A 117 -7.39 -14.32 -6.14
N ALA A 118 -8.61 -13.98 -5.71
CA ALA A 118 -9.01 -12.59 -5.48
C ALA A 118 -8.13 -11.92 -4.41
N GLU A 119 -7.75 -12.66 -3.36
CA GLU A 119 -6.80 -12.16 -2.35
C GLU A 119 -5.40 -11.91 -2.93
N LEU A 120 -4.93 -12.74 -3.86
CA LEU A 120 -3.65 -12.53 -4.54
C LEU A 120 -3.69 -11.28 -5.42
N ILE A 121 -4.74 -11.13 -6.24
CA ILE A 121 -4.91 -9.94 -7.07
C ILE A 121 -5.04 -8.67 -6.20
N ALA A 122 -5.85 -8.72 -5.15
CA ALA A 122 -6.03 -7.60 -4.24
C ALA A 122 -4.73 -7.22 -3.51
N GLN A 123 -3.85 -8.17 -3.21
CA GLN A 123 -2.57 -7.89 -2.58
C GLN A 123 -1.60 -7.13 -3.49
N VAL A 124 -1.58 -7.44 -4.79
CA VAL A 124 -0.63 -6.85 -5.73
C VAL A 124 -1.21 -5.60 -6.42
N TRP A 125 -2.46 -5.63 -6.86
CA TRP A 125 -3.11 -4.55 -7.62
C TRP A 125 -4.19 -3.78 -6.85
N GLY A 126 -4.49 -4.18 -5.61
CA GLY A 126 -5.63 -3.61 -4.88
C GLY A 126 -5.53 -2.12 -4.57
N GLU A 127 -4.32 -1.54 -4.57
CA GLU A 127 -4.16 -0.08 -4.45
C GLU A 127 -4.63 0.65 -5.71
N ASP A 128 -4.13 0.22 -6.86
CA ASP A 128 -4.47 0.78 -8.17
C ASP A 128 -5.95 0.60 -8.48
N LEU A 129 -6.47 -0.61 -8.26
CA LEU A 129 -7.88 -0.93 -8.47
C LEU A 129 -8.80 -0.06 -7.60
N ARG A 130 -8.40 0.24 -6.36
CA ARG A 130 -9.17 1.12 -5.46
C ARG A 130 -9.19 2.56 -5.95
N ILE A 131 -8.08 3.06 -6.49
CA ILE A 131 -8.02 4.40 -7.11
C ILE A 131 -8.99 4.45 -8.28
N GLU A 132 -9.02 3.41 -9.10
CA GLU A 132 -9.91 3.30 -10.24
C GLU A 132 -11.37 2.94 -9.88
N GLY A 133 -11.63 2.60 -8.61
CA GLY A 133 -12.94 2.19 -8.14
C GLY A 133 -13.39 0.81 -8.63
N VAL A 134 -12.45 -0.05 -9.03
CA VAL A 134 -12.72 -1.43 -9.49
C VAL A 134 -12.64 -2.38 -8.30
N VAL A 135 -13.58 -3.32 -8.22
CA VAL A 135 -13.59 -4.36 -7.18
C VAL A 135 -13.30 -5.72 -7.80
N VAL A 136 -12.55 -6.54 -7.07
CA VAL A 136 -12.25 -7.93 -7.41
C VAL A 136 -13.12 -8.86 -6.59
N GLU A 137 -13.85 -9.75 -7.24
CA GLU A 137 -14.76 -10.70 -6.61
C GLU A 137 -14.50 -12.11 -7.17
N HIS A 138 -14.95 -13.15 -6.47
CA HIS A 138 -14.80 -14.53 -6.93
C HIS A 138 -16.14 -15.06 -7.47
N LEU A 139 -16.08 -15.84 -8.55
CA LEU A 139 -17.26 -16.40 -9.23
C LEU A 139 -17.74 -17.70 -8.58
N GLY A 140 -16.82 -18.49 -7.99
CA GLY A 140 -17.13 -19.84 -7.50
C GLY A 140 -17.15 -20.92 -8.59
N GLY A 141 -16.98 -20.53 -9.86
CA GLY A 141 -16.82 -21.40 -11.03
C GLY A 141 -17.15 -20.65 -12.33
N VAL A 142 -16.59 -21.09 -13.46
CA VAL A 142 -16.88 -20.47 -14.78
C VAL A 142 -18.26 -20.84 -15.33
N ASP A 143 -18.89 -21.88 -14.79
CA ASP A 143 -20.12 -22.47 -15.33
C ASP A 143 -21.31 -21.51 -15.31
N ASP A 144 -21.36 -20.65 -14.29
CA ASP A 144 -22.43 -19.67 -14.10
C ASP A 144 -22.13 -18.33 -14.77
N LEU A 145 -21.02 -18.23 -15.52
CA LEU A 145 -20.54 -16.93 -16.01
C LEU A 145 -21.54 -16.24 -16.95
N ALA A 146 -22.28 -16.99 -17.77
CA ALA A 146 -23.28 -16.42 -18.66
C ALA A 146 -24.43 -15.74 -17.88
N ASP A 147 -24.88 -16.37 -16.79
CA ASP A 147 -25.94 -15.83 -15.93
C ASP A 147 -25.42 -14.62 -15.14
N ILE A 148 -24.18 -14.68 -14.64
CA ILE A 148 -23.52 -13.57 -13.96
C ILE A 148 -23.38 -12.34 -14.87
N VAL A 149 -23.02 -12.55 -16.14
CA VAL A 149 -22.97 -11.46 -17.14
C VAL A 149 -24.35 -10.87 -17.38
N ALA A 150 -25.38 -11.71 -17.47
CA ALA A 150 -26.75 -11.26 -17.66
C ALA A 150 -27.27 -10.44 -16.45
N GLU A 151 -26.98 -10.89 -15.23
CA GLU A 151 -27.35 -10.20 -13.99
C GLU A 151 -26.58 -8.87 -13.82
N PHE A 152 -25.28 -8.89 -14.09
CA PHE A 152 -24.42 -7.71 -13.97
C PHE A 152 -24.76 -6.63 -15.02
N ALA A 153 -25.26 -7.05 -16.20
CA ALA A 153 -25.64 -6.19 -17.32
C ALA A 153 -24.55 -5.16 -17.71
N PRO A 154 -23.36 -5.64 -18.14
CA PRO A 154 -22.22 -4.78 -18.44
C PRO A 154 -22.50 -3.84 -19.61
N ARG A 155 -22.04 -2.59 -19.47
CA ARG A 155 -22.26 -1.47 -20.39
C ARG A 155 -21.00 -0.59 -20.46
N PRO A 156 -20.89 0.40 -21.36
CA PRO A 156 -19.66 1.17 -21.55
C PRO A 156 -19.11 1.81 -20.26
N GLU A 157 -20.00 2.19 -19.33
CA GLU A 157 -19.67 2.84 -18.07
C GLU A 157 -19.39 1.87 -16.91
N CYS A 158 -19.74 0.58 -17.07
CA CYS A 158 -19.48 -0.47 -16.09
C CYS A 158 -19.18 -1.81 -16.78
N ARG A 159 -17.88 -2.05 -16.98
CA ARG A 159 -17.35 -3.20 -17.71
C ARG A 159 -17.04 -4.35 -16.77
N LEU A 160 -17.08 -5.55 -17.32
CA LEU A 160 -16.78 -6.78 -16.60
C LEU A 160 -15.49 -7.41 -17.12
N GLY A 161 -14.52 -7.57 -16.24
CA GLY A 161 -13.32 -8.37 -16.48
C GLY A 161 -13.46 -9.74 -15.83
N VAL A 162 -12.97 -10.78 -16.47
CA VAL A 162 -12.99 -12.15 -15.92
C VAL A 162 -11.64 -12.81 -16.18
N LEU A 163 -10.98 -13.23 -15.12
CA LEU A 163 -9.76 -14.04 -15.17
C LEU A 163 -10.13 -15.48 -14.84
N VAL A 164 -9.87 -16.40 -15.76
CA VAL A 164 -10.09 -17.84 -15.56
C VAL A 164 -8.78 -18.61 -15.60
N ASP A 165 -8.71 -19.70 -14.85
CA ASP A 165 -7.56 -20.58 -14.88
C ASP A 165 -7.56 -21.39 -16.18
N HIS A 166 -6.37 -21.69 -16.71
CA HIS A 166 -6.19 -22.67 -17.80
C HIS A 166 -7.07 -22.46 -19.06
N LEU A 167 -7.23 -21.21 -19.52
CA LEU A 167 -7.99 -20.90 -20.74
C LEU A 167 -7.24 -21.33 -22.01
N VAL A 168 -7.48 -22.54 -22.48
CA VAL A 168 -6.87 -23.11 -23.69
C VAL A 168 -7.90 -23.44 -24.76
N ALA A 169 -7.49 -23.40 -26.03
CA ALA A 169 -8.38 -23.68 -27.15
C ALA A 169 -9.02 -25.08 -27.02
N GLY A 170 -10.35 -25.13 -27.16
CA GLY A 170 -11.12 -26.38 -27.04
C GLY A 170 -11.52 -26.74 -25.60
N SER A 171 -11.10 -25.99 -24.58
CA SER A 171 -11.52 -26.22 -23.21
C SER A 171 -13.00 -25.86 -22.97
N LYS A 172 -13.53 -26.20 -21.79
CA LYS A 172 -14.89 -25.82 -21.39
C LYS A 172 -14.98 -24.31 -21.17
N GLU A 173 -13.97 -23.76 -20.51
CA GLU A 173 -13.77 -22.34 -20.22
C GLU A 173 -13.75 -21.53 -21.53
N ALA A 174 -13.04 -22.02 -22.55
CA ALA A 174 -12.99 -21.37 -23.86
C ALA A 174 -14.37 -21.32 -24.53
N ARG A 175 -15.16 -22.40 -24.42
CA ARG A 175 -16.53 -22.42 -24.94
C ARG A 175 -17.44 -21.45 -24.21
N ILE A 176 -17.34 -21.36 -22.88
CA ILE A 176 -18.13 -20.43 -22.08
C ILE A 176 -17.76 -18.98 -22.37
N ALA A 177 -16.46 -18.67 -22.45
CA ALA A 177 -15.96 -17.36 -22.84
C ALA A 177 -16.52 -16.93 -24.22
N ASP A 178 -16.58 -17.86 -25.16
CA ASP A 178 -17.13 -17.61 -26.49
C ASP A 178 -18.65 -17.36 -26.48
N VAL A 179 -19.40 -18.05 -25.61
CA VAL A 179 -20.83 -17.81 -25.39
C VAL A 179 -21.04 -16.40 -24.83
N VAL A 180 -20.30 -16.02 -23.79
CA VAL A 180 -20.36 -14.69 -23.17
C VAL A 180 -20.04 -13.60 -24.18
N ARG A 181 -18.97 -13.76 -24.96
CA ARG A 181 -18.53 -12.80 -25.98
C ARG A 181 -19.60 -12.55 -27.04
N ARG A 182 -20.37 -13.57 -27.42
CA ARG A 182 -21.44 -13.48 -28.42
C ARG A 182 -22.79 -13.08 -27.81
N GLY A 183 -22.92 -13.16 -26.49
CA GLY A 183 -24.15 -12.90 -25.76
C GLY A 183 -24.36 -11.41 -25.42
N PRO A 184 -25.51 -11.09 -24.78
CA PRO A 184 -25.78 -9.77 -24.26
C PRO A 184 -24.69 -9.32 -23.28
N GLY A 185 -24.21 -8.08 -23.41
CA GLY A 185 -23.11 -7.56 -22.57
C GLY A 185 -21.71 -8.03 -22.98
N GLY A 186 -21.58 -8.89 -23.99
CA GLY A 186 -20.29 -9.40 -24.48
C GLY A 186 -19.33 -8.31 -24.97
N SER A 187 -19.84 -7.21 -25.55
CA SER A 187 -19.03 -6.05 -25.96
C SER A 187 -18.38 -5.30 -24.79
N HIS A 188 -18.89 -5.50 -23.58
CA HIS A 188 -18.45 -4.87 -22.34
C HIS A 188 -17.95 -5.89 -21.31
N THR A 189 -17.73 -7.14 -21.76
CA THR A 189 -17.16 -8.22 -20.96
C THR A 189 -15.89 -8.73 -21.63
N LEU A 190 -14.80 -8.80 -20.88
CA LEU A 190 -13.55 -9.40 -21.33
C LEU A 190 -13.24 -10.62 -20.46
N VAL A 191 -13.17 -11.79 -21.10
CA VAL A 191 -12.72 -13.03 -20.47
C VAL A 191 -11.31 -13.32 -20.96
N VAL A 192 -10.36 -13.35 -20.04
CA VAL A 192 -8.98 -13.79 -20.30
C VAL A 192 -8.65 -14.95 -19.38
N GLY A 193 -7.61 -15.69 -19.72
CA GLY A 193 -7.03 -16.67 -18.81
C GLY A 193 -5.52 -16.71 -18.91
N HIS A 194 -4.91 -17.43 -17.97
CA HIS A 194 -3.48 -17.59 -17.89
C HIS A 194 -3.04 -19.00 -18.28
N PRO A 195 -1.77 -19.20 -18.69
CA PRO A 195 -1.30 -20.50 -19.18
C PRO A 195 -1.13 -21.55 -18.08
N TYR A 196 -1.28 -21.16 -16.82
CA TYR A 196 -1.13 -22.05 -15.68
C TYR A 196 -2.38 -22.89 -15.44
N VAL A 197 -2.15 -24.07 -14.85
CA VAL A 197 -3.24 -24.95 -14.38
C VAL A 197 -4.05 -24.25 -13.28
N ASP A 198 -3.37 -23.41 -12.49
CA ASP A 198 -3.93 -22.65 -11.38
C ASP A 198 -3.09 -21.38 -11.18
N ILE A 199 -3.72 -20.28 -10.78
CA ILE A 199 -3.06 -18.98 -10.58
C ILE A 199 -1.85 -19.04 -9.63
N TRP A 200 -1.85 -19.94 -8.64
CA TRP A 200 -0.75 -20.05 -7.66
C TRP A 200 0.56 -20.48 -8.31
N GLN A 201 0.50 -21.19 -9.44
CA GLN A 201 1.68 -21.57 -10.22
C GLN A 201 2.38 -20.34 -10.86
N ALA A 202 1.70 -19.20 -10.95
CA ALA A 202 2.28 -17.95 -11.41
C ALA A 202 3.13 -17.25 -10.35
N VAL A 203 3.16 -17.71 -9.09
CA VAL A 203 4.11 -17.21 -8.10
C VAL A 203 5.48 -17.76 -8.44
N LYS A 204 6.49 -16.89 -8.55
CA LYS A 204 7.85 -17.29 -8.91
C LYS A 204 8.40 -18.36 -7.93
N PRO A 205 8.91 -19.51 -8.43
CA PRO A 205 9.40 -20.62 -7.60
C PRO A 205 10.40 -20.18 -6.51
N GLU A 206 11.25 -19.20 -6.81
CA GLU A 206 12.30 -18.72 -5.91
C GLU A 206 11.72 -18.11 -4.62
N ARG A 207 10.47 -17.62 -4.65
CA ARG A 207 9.75 -17.11 -3.48
C ARG A 207 9.41 -18.20 -2.47
N LEU A 208 9.38 -19.44 -2.94
CA LEU A 208 9.12 -20.63 -2.16
C LEU A 208 10.41 -21.43 -1.90
N GLY A 209 11.58 -20.92 -2.31
CA GLY A 209 12.86 -21.63 -2.20
C GLY A 209 12.99 -22.78 -3.20
N LEU A 210 12.25 -22.73 -4.31
CA LEU A 210 12.25 -23.74 -5.36
C LEU A 210 13.02 -23.23 -6.57
N ALA A 211 13.63 -24.13 -7.34
CA ALA A 211 14.19 -23.82 -8.65
C ALA A 211 13.12 -23.81 -9.75
N VAL A 212 12.09 -24.65 -9.61
CA VAL A 212 10.96 -24.77 -10.52
C VAL A 212 9.76 -25.29 -9.75
N TRP A 213 8.56 -24.99 -10.23
CA TRP A 213 7.35 -25.63 -9.71
C TRP A 213 7.38 -27.15 -9.92
N PRO A 214 6.94 -27.96 -8.94
CA PRO A 214 6.78 -29.39 -9.14
C PRO A 214 5.77 -29.69 -10.25
N ASP A 215 6.08 -30.69 -11.07
CA ASP A 215 5.12 -31.22 -12.03
C ASP A 215 4.08 -32.08 -11.31
N VAL A 216 2.80 -31.79 -11.55
CA VAL A 216 1.68 -32.51 -10.95
C VAL A 216 0.98 -33.32 -12.05
N PRO A 217 0.97 -34.66 -11.96
CA PRO A 217 0.29 -35.50 -12.95
C PRO A 217 -1.17 -35.10 -13.14
N ARG A 218 -1.63 -35.01 -14.40
CA ARG A 218 -2.98 -34.53 -14.76
C ARG A 218 -4.16 -35.28 -14.12
N HIS A 219 -3.95 -36.52 -13.67
CA HIS A 219 -4.99 -37.32 -13.01
C HIS A 219 -5.13 -37.01 -11.51
N ILE A 220 -4.25 -36.17 -10.97
CA ILE A 220 -4.26 -35.71 -9.58
C ILE A 220 -4.86 -34.30 -9.57
N GLU A 221 -5.74 -34.03 -8.62
CA GLU A 221 -6.22 -32.68 -8.35
C GLU A 221 -5.03 -31.77 -8.03
N TRP A 222 -4.87 -30.71 -8.82
CA TRP A 222 -3.62 -29.95 -8.87
C TRP A 222 -3.25 -29.34 -7.51
N LYS A 223 -4.21 -28.78 -6.75
CA LYS A 223 -3.97 -28.14 -5.45
C LYS A 223 -3.40 -29.12 -4.45
N ARG A 224 -3.98 -30.33 -4.36
CA ARG A 224 -3.48 -31.42 -3.51
C ARG A 224 -2.11 -31.92 -3.98
N GLY A 225 -1.92 -32.11 -5.28
CA GLY A 225 -0.65 -32.59 -5.83
C GLY A 225 0.50 -31.60 -5.60
N ALA A 226 0.26 -30.31 -5.82
CA ALA A 226 1.22 -29.25 -5.56
C ALA A 226 1.56 -29.17 -4.07
N CYS A 227 0.56 -29.17 -3.18
CA CYS A 227 0.81 -29.16 -1.74
C CYS A 227 1.61 -30.40 -1.29
N HIS A 228 1.29 -31.59 -1.82
CA HIS A 228 2.03 -32.81 -1.54
C HIS A 228 3.51 -32.68 -1.94
N ALA A 229 3.78 -32.22 -3.17
CA ALA A 229 5.14 -32.05 -3.67
C ALA A 229 5.94 -30.97 -2.89
N LEU A 230 5.25 -29.95 -2.37
CA LEU A 230 5.83 -28.91 -1.52
C LEU A 230 6.00 -29.33 -0.05
N GLY A 231 5.59 -30.54 0.33
CA GLY A 231 5.61 -30.99 1.72
C GLY A 231 4.63 -30.23 2.63
N LEU A 232 3.60 -29.60 2.05
CA LEU A 232 2.58 -28.85 2.77
C LEU A 232 1.39 -29.75 3.15
N PRO A 233 0.70 -29.48 4.27
CA PRO A 233 -0.55 -30.16 4.61
C PRO A 233 -1.58 -30.05 3.48
N HIS A 234 -2.29 -31.15 3.19
CA HIS A 234 -3.24 -31.22 2.06
C HIS A 234 -4.37 -32.24 2.26
N ALA A 235 -4.67 -32.63 3.51
CA ALA A 235 -5.72 -33.61 3.78
C ALA A 235 -7.11 -32.98 3.61
N THR A 236 -7.28 -31.76 4.10
CA THR A 236 -8.56 -31.03 4.17
C THR A 236 -8.56 -29.76 3.34
N GLN A 237 -9.74 -29.23 3.03
CA GLN A 237 -9.86 -27.91 2.37
C GLN A 237 -9.23 -26.78 3.21
N ALA A 238 -9.26 -26.90 4.54
CA ALA A 238 -8.62 -25.95 5.44
C ALA A 238 -7.08 -26.00 5.31
N ASP A 239 -6.50 -27.17 5.03
CA ASP A 239 -5.08 -27.31 4.76
C ASP A 239 -4.69 -26.63 3.45
N ILE A 240 -5.45 -26.86 2.39
CA ILE A 240 -5.28 -26.22 1.09
C ILE A 240 -5.36 -24.69 1.22
N ALA A 241 -6.37 -24.17 1.94
CA ALA A 241 -6.49 -22.75 2.23
C ALA A 241 -5.32 -22.19 3.07
N ARG A 242 -4.73 -22.98 3.97
CA ARG A 242 -3.51 -22.60 4.72
C ARG A 242 -2.29 -22.55 3.81
N ALA A 243 -2.14 -23.51 2.90
CA ALA A 243 -1.05 -23.54 1.94
C ALA A 243 -1.06 -22.30 1.03
N TRP A 244 -2.23 -21.92 0.49
CA TRP A 244 -2.34 -20.72 -0.37
C TRP A 244 -2.10 -19.43 0.39
N ARG A 245 -2.60 -19.31 1.63
CA ARG A 245 -2.23 -18.17 2.49
C ARG A 245 -0.72 -18.12 2.77
N HIS A 246 -0.07 -19.28 2.95
CA HIS A 246 1.38 -19.33 3.13
C HIS A 246 2.11 -18.83 1.88
N ILE A 247 1.77 -19.36 0.70
CA ILE A 247 2.37 -18.94 -0.58
C ILE A 247 2.13 -17.45 -0.84
N ARG A 248 0.90 -16.98 -0.65
CA ARG A 248 0.55 -15.55 -0.78
C ARG A 248 1.38 -14.65 0.13
N SER A 249 1.69 -15.09 1.35
CA SER A 249 2.52 -14.29 2.27
C SER A 249 3.98 -14.14 1.80
N ARG A 250 4.41 -14.91 0.79
CA ARG A 250 5.73 -14.77 0.15
C ARG A 250 5.74 -13.79 -1.03
N VAL A 251 4.57 -13.41 -1.56
CA VAL A 251 4.43 -12.44 -2.65
C VAL A 251 4.48 -11.03 -2.06
N ARG A 252 5.43 -10.20 -2.49
CA ARG A 252 5.55 -8.82 -1.98
C ARG A 252 4.95 -7.80 -2.93
N ASP A 253 5.23 -7.98 -4.21
CA ASP A 253 4.85 -7.11 -5.31
C ASP A 253 4.81 -7.91 -6.62
N TRP A 254 4.47 -7.25 -7.72
CA TRP A 254 4.35 -7.85 -9.05
C TRP A 254 5.62 -8.58 -9.51
N ASN A 255 6.82 -8.20 -9.04
CA ASN A 255 8.07 -8.88 -9.47
C ASN A 255 8.15 -10.32 -8.97
N ASP A 256 7.36 -10.68 -7.96
CA ASP A 256 7.27 -12.03 -7.41
C ASP A 256 6.30 -12.93 -8.22
N LEU A 257 5.69 -12.39 -9.29
CA LEU A 257 4.78 -13.10 -10.18
C LEU A 257 5.36 -13.26 -11.60
N GLU A 258 4.90 -14.28 -12.30
CA GLU A 258 5.27 -14.56 -13.67
C GLU A 258 4.66 -13.53 -14.65
N PRO A 259 5.43 -13.04 -15.66
CA PRO A 259 4.96 -12.07 -16.64
C PRO A 259 3.68 -12.48 -17.38
N ALA A 260 3.46 -13.78 -17.57
CA ALA A 260 2.28 -14.29 -18.25
C ALA A 260 0.99 -14.04 -17.46
N LEU A 261 1.03 -14.05 -16.12
CA LEU A 261 -0.13 -13.65 -15.30
C LEU A 261 -0.27 -12.13 -15.28
N ILE A 262 0.84 -11.40 -15.06
CA ILE A 262 0.84 -9.94 -14.99
C ILE A 262 0.18 -9.36 -16.24
N GLY A 263 0.61 -9.77 -17.44
CA GLY A 263 0.05 -9.26 -18.68
C GLY A 263 -1.46 -9.49 -18.84
N ARG A 264 -2.00 -10.59 -18.30
CA ARG A 264 -3.45 -10.87 -18.34
C ARG A 264 -4.22 -10.01 -17.36
N VAL A 265 -3.66 -9.76 -16.16
CA VAL A 265 -4.28 -8.89 -15.16
C VAL A 265 -4.26 -7.44 -15.65
N GLU A 266 -3.14 -6.96 -16.21
CA GLU A 266 -3.06 -5.62 -16.80
C GLU A 266 -4.05 -5.45 -17.95
N GLU A 267 -4.19 -6.44 -18.83
CA GLU A 267 -5.18 -6.43 -19.91
C GLU A 267 -6.61 -6.28 -19.40
N LEU A 268 -6.96 -6.95 -18.28
CA LEU A 268 -8.25 -6.78 -17.62
C LEU A 268 -8.41 -5.40 -17.02
N ILE A 269 -7.38 -4.89 -16.32
CA ILE A 269 -7.40 -3.56 -15.71
C ILE A 269 -7.61 -2.50 -16.78
N ASP A 270 -6.83 -2.54 -17.85
CA ASP A 270 -6.95 -1.63 -18.98
C ASP A 270 -8.37 -1.65 -19.55
N PHE A 271 -8.93 -2.85 -19.76
CA PHE A 271 -10.30 -3.00 -20.27
C PHE A 271 -11.36 -2.43 -19.34
N VAL A 272 -11.33 -2.74 -18.05
CA VAL A 272 -12.39 -2.31 -17.11
C VAL A 272 -12.28 -0.84 -16.71
N THR A 273 -11.13 -0.22 -16.97
CA THR A 273 -10.86 1.18 -16.65
C THR A 273 -10.98 2.13 -17.84
N GLN A 274 -11.20 1.62 -19.06
CA GLN A 274 -11.41 2.43 -20.27
C GLN A 274 -12.47 3.53 -20.02
N PRO A 275 -12.21 4.77 -20.46
CA PRO A 275 -13.22 5.81 -20.43
C PRO A 275 -14.42 5.41 -21.30
N ALA A 276 -15.63 5.75 -20.85
CA ALA A 276 -16.81 5.65 -21.70
C ALA A 276 -16.65 6.62 -22.90
N PRO A 277 -16.99 6.19 -24.13
CA PRO A 277 -16.97 7.06 -25.30
C PRO A 277 -17.99 8.21 -25.21
#